data_AF-A0A0F9UU86-F1
#
_entry.id   AF-A0A0F9UU86-F1
#
_cell.length_a   1.000
_cell.length_b   1.000
_cell.length_c   1.000
_cell.angle_alpha   90.00
_cell.angle_beta   90.00
_cell.angle_gamma   90.00
#
_symmetry.space_group_name_H-M   'P 1'
#
loop_
_entity.id
_entity.type
_entity.pdbx_description
1 polymer ?
#
loop_
_entity_poly.entity_id
_entity_poly.type
_entity_poly.pdbx_seq_one_letter_code
_entity_poly.pdbx_strand_id
1 'polypeptide(L)'
;MRYNGGKAYRQPLGFKQMIRERDNYTCQLCGEPGYEVDHIIPYAIAKETRPETSRVLCVKCNRATRLPRKDSLLPLDEWYNQIEVELQRY
;
A
#
# COMPACT_ATOMS: atom_id res chain seq x y z
N MET A 1 -8.64 4.51 25.74
CA MET A 1 -8.04 5.67 25.04
C MET A 1 -8.23 5.48 23.54
N ARG A 2 -8.99 6.37 22.87
CA ARG A 2 -9.02 6.44 21.40
C ARG A 2 -7.90 7.40 21.01
N TYR A 3 -6.83 6.90 20.40
CA TYR A 3 -5.82 7.77 19.82
C TYR A 3 -6.50 8.60 18.73
N ASN A 4 -6.49 9.92 18.88
CA ASN A 4 -6.84 10.83 17.79
C ASN A 4 -5.92 10.47 16.62
N GLY A 5 -6.49 9.92 15.54
CA GLY A 5 -5.73 9.60 14.35
C GLY A 5 -4.90 10.82 13.95
N GLY A 6 -3.59 10.63 13.78
CA GLY A 6 -2.69 11.71 13.37
C GLY A 6 -3.23 12.42 12.13
N LYS A 7 -2.80 13.68 11.90
CA LYS A 7 -3.24 14.49 10.74
C LYS A 7 -3.33 13.62 9.49
N ALA A 8 -4.55 13.32 9.05
CA ALA A 8 -4.77 12.46 7.89
C ALA A 8 -4.14 13.16 6.69
N TYR A 9 -3.07 12.58 6.14
CA TYR A 9 -2.45 13.10 4.92
C TYR A 9 -3.49 13.10 3.80
N ARG A 10 -3.74 14.27 3.24
CA ARG A 10 -4.64 14.43 2.10
C ARG A 10 -3.86 14.08 0.85
N GLN A 11 -4.14 12.92 0.28
CA GLN A 11 -3.58 12.53 -1.01
C GLN A 11 -3.93 13.58 -2.08
N PRO A 12 -3.00 13.90 -3.01
CA PRO A 12 -3.27 14.82 -4.10
C PRO A 12 -4.51 14.40 -4.90
N LEU A 13 -5.28 15.39 -5.34
CA LEU A 13 -6.38 15.17 -6.28
C LEU A 13 -5.83 14.47 -7.53
N GLY A 14 -6.51 13.41 -7.98
CA GLY A 14 -6.10 12.64 -9.16
C GLY A 14 -5.02 11.57 -8.91
N PHE A 15 -4.36 11.53 -7.74
CA PHE A 15 -3.31 10.52 -7.48
C PHE A 15 -3.82 9.09 -7.68
N LYS A 16 -4.97 8.75 -7.10
CA LYS A 16 -5.54 7.40 -7.25
C LYS A 16 -5.91 7.06 -8.70
N GLN A 17 -6.30 8.06 -9.49
CA GLN A 17 -6.63 7.86 -10.89
C GLN A 17 -5.37 7.58 -11.71
N MET A 18 -4.31 8.38 -11.51
CA MET A 18 -3.00 8.17 -12.13
C MET A 18 -2.48 6.74 -11.90
N ILE A 19 -2.54 6.23 -10.66
CA ILE A 19 -2.09 4.87 -10.36
C ILE A 19 -2.94 3.81 -11.07
N ARG A 20 -4.27 4.02 -11.16
CA ARG A 20 -5.16 3.10 -11.87
C ARG A 20 -4.89 3.06 -13.37
N GLU A 21 -4.67 4.21 -13.97
CA GLU A 21 -4.33 4.33 -15.39
C GLU A 21 -2.98 3.69 -15.68
N ARG A 22 -1.96 3.95 -14.84
CA ARG A 22 -0.64 3.31 -14.94
C ARG A 22 -0.73 1.79 -14.91
N ASP A 23 -1.51 1.24 -13.98
CA ASP A 23 -1.65 -0.21 -13.79
C ASP A 23 -2.73 -0.83 -14.68
N ASN A 24 -3.27 -0.07 -15.66
CA ASN A 24 -4.33 -0.49 -16.57
C ASN A 24 -5.53 -1.16 -15.83
N TYR A 25 -5.93 -0.59 -14.69
CA TYR A 25 -7.01 -1.12 -13.84
C TYR A 25 -6.84 -2.62 -13.50
N THR A 26 -5.60 -3.09 -13.40
CA THR A 26 -5.25 -4.50 -13.20
C THR A 26 -4.56 -4.68 -11.85
N CYS A 27 -5.00 -5.70 -11.10
CA CYS A 27 -4.43 -6.09 -9.81
C CYS A 27 -3.00 -6.57 -10.00
N GLN A 28 -2.03 -5.85 -9.43
CA GLN A 28 -0.61 -6.16 -9.55
C GLN A 28 -0.20 -7.45 -8.81
N LEU A 29 -1.05 -8.00 -7.94
CA LEU A 29 -0.79 -9.26 -7.24
C LEU A 29 -1.34 -10.51 -7.94
N CYS A 30 -2.44 -10.40 -8.70
CA CYS A 30 -3.11 -11.58 -9.25
C CYS A 30 -3.57 -11.46 -10.71
N GLY A 31 -3.38 -10.30 -11.35
CA GLY A 31 -3.75 -10.08 -12.77
C GLY A 31 -5.23 -9.84 -13.05
N GLU A 32 -6.12 -9.97 -12.06
CA GLU A 32 -7.55 -9.70 -12.19
C GLU A 32 -7.86 -8.19 -12.17
N PRO A 33 -9.05 -7.74 -12.62
CA PRO A 33 -9.44 -6.33 -12.51
C PRO A 33 -9.32 -5.78 -11.08
N GLY A 34 -8.77 -4.57 -10.96
CA GLY A 34 -8.47 -3.91 -9.68
C GLY A 34 -8.77 -2.42 -9.68
N TYR A 35 -9.18 -1.91 -8.52
CA TYR A 35 -9.58 -0.50 -8.34
C TYR A 35 -9.05 0.13 -7.04
N GLU A 36 -8.55 -0.70 -6.11
CA GLU A 36 -8.01 -0.24 -4.84
C GLU A 36 -6.56 0.17 -5.02
N VAL A 37 -6.19 1.36 -4.56
CA VAL A 37 -4.78 1.79 -4.55
C VAL A 37 -4.20 1.49 -3.18
N ASP A 38 -3.25 0.56 -3.15
CA ASP A 38 -2.54 0.09 -1.97
C ASP A 38 -1.14 0.69 -1.90
N HIS A 39 -0.68 0.95 -0.69
CA HIS A 39 0.71 1.30 -0.42
C HIS A 39 1.49 0.02 -0.14
N ILE A 40 2.46 -0.32 -0.99
CA ILE A 40 3.36 -1.48 -0.79
C ILE A 40 4.03 -1.34 0.58
N ILE A 41 4.57 -0.16 0.86
CA ILE A 41 5.10 0.24 2.17
C ILE A 41 3.99 1.05 2.86
N PRO A 42 3.34 0.56 3.92
CA PRO A 42 2.27 1.26 4.57
C PRO A 42 2.65 2.67 4.99
N TYR A 43 1.72 3.60 4.77
CA TYR A 43 1.88 5.01 5.12
C TYR A 43 2.29 5.24 6.58
N ALA A 44 1.86 4.36 7.51
CA ALA A 44 2.24 4.45 8.91
C ALA A 44 3.77 4.41 9.13
N ILE A 45 4.51 3.76 8.23
CA ILE A 45 5.96 3.60 8.27
C ILE A 45 6.63 4.61 7.34
N ALA A 46 6.28 4.63 6.05
CA ALA A 46 6.91 5.50 5.06
C ALA A 46 6.66 7.00 5.31
N LYS A 47 5.53 7.34 5.93
CA LYS A 47 5.00 8.72 6.07
C LYS A 47 4.88 9.48 4.75
N GLU A 48 4.95 8.78 3.63
CA GLU A 48 4.96 9.35 2.28
C GLU A 48 4.08 8.50 1.35
N THR A 49 3.58 9.11 0.28
CA THR A 49 2.87 8.43 -0.81
C THR A 49 3.61 8.73 -2.10
N ARG A 50 4.18 7.70 -2.71
CA ARG A 50 4.89 7.79 -3.98
C ARG A 50 4.23 6.89 -5.02
N PRO A 51 4.15 7.27 -6.30
CA PRO A 51 3.64 6.39 -7.34
C PRO A 51 4.38 5.06 -7.37
N GLU A 52 5.70 5.07 -7.23
CA GLU A 52 6.58 3.90 -7.31
C GLU A 52 6.30 2.88 -6.20
N THR A 53 5.80 3.33 -5.05
CA THR A 53 5.44 2.48 -3.90
C THR A 53 3.94 2.26 -3.75
N SER A 54 3.15 2.66 -4.77
CA SER A 54 1.71 2.45 -4.85
C SER A 54 1.38 1.46 -5.94
N ARG A 55 0.35 0.63 -5.74
CA ARG A 55 -0.11 -0.38 -6.71
C ARG A 55 -1.63 -0.52 -6.70
N VAL A 56 -2.21 -0.92 -7.83
CA VAL A 56 -3.61 -1.32 -7.93
C VAL A 56 -3.79 -2.76 -7.47
N LEU A 57 -4.79 -2.99 -6.63
CA LEU A 57 -5.21 -4.31 -6.18
C LEU A 57 -6.72 -4.53 -6.39
N CYS A 58 -7.12 -5.79 -6.56
CA CYS A 58 -8.51 -6.22 -6.39
C CYS A 58 -8.88 -6.22 -4.90
N VAL A 59 -10.19 -6.21 -4.59
CA VAL A 59 -10.66 -6.17 -3.19
C VAL A 59 -10.15 -7.35 -2.36
N LYS A 60 -10.07 -8.55 -2.96
CA LYS A 60 -9.58 -9.76 -2.29
C LYS A 60 -8.11 -9.61 -1.89
N CYS A 61 -7.25 -9.24 -2.83
CA CYS A 61 -5.82 -9.03 -2.58
C CYS A 61 -5.56 -7.87 -1.62
N ASN A 62 -6.25 -6.74 -1.79
CA ASN A 62 -6.12 -5.59 -0.88
C ASN A 62 -6.54 -5.94 0.56
N ARG A 63 -7.52 -6.82 0.76
CA ARG A 63 -7.88 -7.28 2.11
C ARG A 63 -6.84 -8.23 2.69
N ALA A 64 -6.24 -9.08 1.85
CA ALA A 64 -5.19 -10.00 2.28
C ALA A 64 -3.90 -9.27 2.72
N THR A 65 -3.60 -8.10 2.15
CA THR A 65 -2.45 -7.26 2.56
C THR A 65 -2.72 -6.43 3.84
N ARG A 66 -3.95 -6.42 4.37
CA ARG A 66 -4.27 -5.69 5.60
C ARG A 66 -3.73 -6.43 6.81
N LEU A 67 -2.62 -5.93 7.33
CA LEU A 67 -2.07 -6.38 8.60
C LEU A 67 -2.95 -5.87 9.77
N PRO A 68 -3.22 -6.70 10.80
CA PRO A 68 -4.07 -6.37 11.94
C PRO A 68 -3.55 -5.20 12.78
N ARG A 69 -2.22 -4.93 12.73
CA ARG A 69 -1.58 -3.69 13.16
C ARG A 69 -0.30 -3.45 12.36
N LYS A 70 -0.22 -2.30 11.69
CA LYS A 70 0.92 -1.92 10.83
C LYS A 70 2.13 -1.39 11.63
N ASP A 71 1.97 -1.25 12.93
CA ASP A 71 2.89 -0.62 13.88
C ASP A 71 3.32 -1.55 15.04
N SER A 72 2.78 -2.77 15.16
CA SER A 72 2.87 -3.50 16.43
C SER A 72 3.30 -4.96 16.37
N LEU A 73 3.82 -5.49 15.25
CA LEU A 73 4.04 -6.95 15.15
C LEU A 73 5.43 -7.41 14.71
N LEU A 74 6.32 -6.53 14.22
CA LEU A 74 7.71 -6.92 13.93
C LEU A 74 8.67 -5.76 14.27
N PRO A 75 9.89 -6.06 14.74
CA PRO A 75 11.02 -5.15 14.68
C PRO A 75 11.14 -4.55 13.26
N LEU A 76 11.38 -3.24 13.15
CA LEU A 76 11.37 -2.49 11.88
C LEU A 76 12.30 -3.10 10.82
N ASP A 77 13.42 -3.68 11.25
CA ASP A 77 14.45 -4.33 10.44
C ASP A 77 13.98 -5.63 9.77
N GLU A 78 13.28 -6.53 10.49
CA GLU A 78 12.70 -7.74 9.89
C GLU A 78 11.62 -7.40 8.85
N TRP A 79 10.93 -6.28 9.06
CA TRP A 79 9.89 -5.79 8.18
C TRP A 79 10.45 -5.24 6.85
N TYR A 80 11.56 -4.49 6.90
CA TYR A 80 12.26 -4.03 5.70
C TYR A 80 12.73 -5.20 4.84
N ASN A 81 13.26 -6.26 5.44
CA ASN A 81 13.73 -7.45 4.71
C ASN A 81 12.60 -8.15 3.92
N GLN A 82 11.40 -8.27 4.51
CA GLN A 82 10.24 -8.85 3.80
C GLN A 82 9.80 -7.99 2.61
N ILE A 83 9.86 -6.67 2.77
CA ILE A 83 9.48 -5.74 1.69
C ILE A 83 10.53 -5.65 0.60
N GLU A 84 11.82 -5.68 0.92
CA GLU A 84 12.87 -5.73 -0.10
C GLU A 84 12.70 -6.96 -1.00
N VAL A 85 12.36 -8.11 -0.41
CA VAL A 85 12.05 -9.34 -1.17
C VAL A 85 10.78 -9.17 -2.02
N GLU A 86 9.76 -8.47 -1.54
CA GLU A 86 8.57 -8.16 -2.36
C GLU A 86 8.85 -7.14 -3.48
N LEU A 87 9.67 -6.12 -3.22
CA LEU A 87 10.05 -5.10 -4.20
C LEU A 87 10.98 -5.66 -5.28
N GLN A 88 11.83 -6.64 -4.97
CA GLN A 88 12.67 -7.33 -5.96
C GLN A 88 11.89 -8.26 -6.89
N ARG A 89 10.61 -8.54 -6.61
CA ARG A 89 9.74 -9.37 -7.46
C ARG A 89 9.03 -8.57 -8.55
N TYR A 90 9.20 -7.25 -8.58
CA TYR A 90 8.65 -6.32 -9.57
C TYR A 90 9.76 -5.48 -10.20
#